data_AF-A0A519X751-F1
#
_entry.id   AF-A0A519X751-F1
#
_cell.length_a   1.000
_cell.length_b   1.000
_cell.length_c   1.000
_cell.angle_alpha   90.00
_cell.angle_beta   90.00
_cell.angle_gamma   90.00
#
_symmetry.space_group_name_H-M   'P 1'
#
loop_
_entity.id
_entity.type
_entity.pdbx_description
1 polymer ?
#
loop_
_entity_poly.entity_id
_entity_poly.type
_entity_poly.pdbx_seq_one_letter_code
_entity_poly.pdbx_strand_id
1 'polypeptide(L)'
;MHTHRFLLHLRQGFLLLYFGLSILLNGCGKDKATEPEVVPATVETSSLNFISPIGVEVTGKVVNPGNAEIEDHGFIYWFNAEGEIAKGIKVSLGGKISSGFFTTTINNLDFPKGDRLPTLFVTKAYVTDKNGTRYGDIYSARFNGVLVTAFSPNIGKSGDIVSLSGLFKGLKSSDIKITMGGIPIIIKELSEIQLKFEIPTNLPVEHGQTVELKMQVAGVTSEISYDFKILANVKNINPKSGPLGTRILLIGDNLPTDGSRSINFYFGNQQVIPEYTNGIYVQLSPQTASDKVELFYHSDGQSYKFPLLFEITPFVIKSISPNPLLYNDLVTVQLDNFIYHELGGNVFYVNAGAFPLPVTATRDGKLIFALNQLGNLQPGNSYPLKISYGPHTVTTTESLKVVK
;
A
#
# COMPACT_ATOMS: atom_id res chain seq x y z
N MET A 1 -51.22 -17.93 -48.77
CA MET A 1 -52.60 -17.58 -49.16
C MET A 1 -52.63 -16.10 -49.51
N HIS A 2 -53.02 -15.82 -50.76
CA HIS A 2 -53.32 -14.50 -51.31
C HIS A 2 -54.22 -13.65 -50.38
N THR A 3 -54.20 -12.32 -50.37
CA THR A 3 -54.44 -11.43 -51.52
C THR A 3 -54.03 -9.97 -51.22
N HIS A 4 -53.45 -9.32 -52.23
CA HIS A 4 -53.48 -7.87 -52.46
C HIS A 4 -54.89 -7.38 -52.85
N ARG A 5 -55.20 -6.09 -52.62
CA ARG A 5 -55.87 -5.16 -53.58
C ARG A 5 -55.98 -3.73 -53.00
N PHE A 6 -55.41 -2.73 -53.68
CA PHE A 6 -56.04 -1.74 -54.60
C PHE A 6 -56.73 -0.57 -53.84
N LEU A 7 -56.24 0.68 -53.78
CA LEU A 7 -55.96 1.73 -54.79
C LEU A 7 -57.24 2.38 -55.38
N LEU A 8 -57.27 3.72 -55.34
CA LEU A 8 -57.96 4.73 -56.17
C LEU A 8 -59.14 5.58 -55.59
N HIS A 9 -58.83 6.88 -55.50
CA HIS A 9 -59.54 8.06 -56.01
C HIS A 9 -61.04 8.29 -55.72
N LEU A 10 -61.43 9.52 -55.32
CA LEU A 10 -61.82 10.59 -56.25
C LEU A 10 -62.07 11.92 -55.50
N ARG A 11 -61.90 13.02 -56.24
CA ARG A 11 -61.95 14.44 -55.87
C ARG A 11 -63.29 15.04 -56.36
N GLN A 12 -63.59 16.29 -55.95
CA GLN A 12 -64.66 17.21 -56.43
C GLN A 12 -66.00 17.08 -55.69
N GLY A 13 -66.75 18.14 -55.36
CA GLY A 13 -66.63 19.57 -55.59
C GLY A 13 -67.99 20.24 -55.32
N PHE A 14 -67.95 21.48 -54.82
CA PHE A 14 -68.91 22.57 -55.03
C PHE A 14 -70.41 22.45 -54.66
N LEU A 15 -70.80 23.32 -53.71
CA LEU A 15 -71.77 24.42 -53.86
C LEU A 15 -73.23 24.32 -53.33
N LEU A 16 -73.51 25.17 -52.32
CA LEU A 16 -74.67 26.05 -52.04
C LEU A 16 -76.12 25.53 -52.20
N LEU A 17 -76.95 25.63 -51.14
CA LEU A 17 -77.95 26.72 -50.97
C LEU A 17 -78.76 26.63 -49.62
N TYR A 18 -78.78 27.75 -48.89
CA TYR A 18 -79.86 28.38 -48.08
C TYR A 18 -81.01 27.57 -47.44
N PHE A 19 -81.29 27.77 -46.12
CA PHE A 19 -82.34 28.69 -45.58
C PHE A 19 -82.52 28.58 -44.04
N GLY A 20 -82.87 29.70 -43.37
CA GLY A 20 -83.54 29.74 -42.04
C GLY A 20 -82.72 30.41 -40.91
N LEU A 21 -82.73 31.75 -40.77
CA LEU A 21 -83.70 32.60 -40.05
C LEU A 21 -83.58 32.62 -38.50
N SER A 22 -82.79 33.60 -38.03
CA SER A 22 -83.04 34.53 -36.90
C SER A 22 -83.33 34.02 -35.48
N ILE A 23 -82.36 34.16 -34.56
CA ILE A 23 -82.58 34.69 -33.21
C ILE A 23 -81.39 35.60 -32.82
N LEU A 24 -81.72 36.86 -32.52
CA LEU A 24 -80.82 37.89 -31.96
C LEU A 24 -80.57 37.61 -30.48
N LEU A 25 -79.29 37.52 -30.08
CA LEU A 25 -78.85 37.85 -28.73
C LEU A 25 -77.60 38.73 -28.85
N ASN A 26 -77.79 40.04 -28.64
CA ASN A 26 -76.71 40.93 -28.25
C ASN A 26 -76.35 40.62 -26.80
N GLY A 27 -75.08 40.32 -26.53
CA GLY A 27 -74.61 40.06 -25.18
C GLY A 27 -73.11 39.84 -25.09
N CYS A 28 -72.39 40.95 -24.86
CA CYS A 28 -71.01 41.01 -24.35
C CYS A 28 -69.92 40.49 -25.28
N GLY A 29 -69.31 41.42 -26.03
CA GLY A 29 -67.92 41.26 -26.44
C GLY A 29 -67.07 41.16 -25.18
N LYS A 30 -66.74 39.93 -24.77
CA LYS A 30 -65.60 39.70 -23.90
C LYS A 30 -64.38 40.12 -24.70
N ASP A 31 -63.82 41.28 -24.37
CA ASP A 31 -62.43 41.57 -24.64
C ASP A 31 -61.64 40.32 -24.23
N LYS A 32 -61.02 39.65 -25.20
CA LYS A 32 -60.03 38.65 -24.89
C LYS A 32 -58.93 39.41 -24.16
N ALA A 33 -58.91 39.29 -22.83
CA ALA A 33 -57.75 39.68 -22.05
C ALA A 33 -56.54 39.04 -22.73
N THR A 34 -55.73 39.87 -23.38
CA THR A 34 -54.41 39.46 -23.87
C THR A 34 -53.69 38.87 -22.68
N GLU A 35 -53.37 37.58 -22.77
CA GLU A 35 -52.55 36.89 -21.79
C GLU A 35 -51.28 37.74 -21.57
N PRO A 36 -50.91 38.07 -20.32
CA PRO A 36 -49.80 38.98 -20.07
C PRO A 36 -48.55 38.43 -20.75
N GLU A 37 -47.90 39.26 -21.57
CA GLU A 37 -46.69 38.90 -22.30
C GLU A 37 -45.63 38.38 -21.32
N VAL A 38 -45.18 37.15 -21.50
CA VAL A 38 -44.16 36.54 -20.64
C VAL A 38 -42.81 37.15 -20.99
N VAL A 39 -42.26 37.96 -20.10
CA VAL A 39 -40.90 38.50 -20.23
C VAL A 39 -39.98 37.59 -19.43
N PRO A 40 -39.16 36.74 -20.06
CA PRO A 40 -38.33 35.79 -19.34
C PRO A 40 -37.17 36.48 -18.64
N ALA A 41 -36.74 35.89 -17.52
CA ALA A 41 -35.48 36.27 -16.88
C ALA A 41 -34.29 35.95 -17.81
N THR A 42 -33.25 36.80 -17.76
CA THR A 42 -31.98 36.60 -18.46
C THR A 42 -30.82 36.69 -17.47
N VAL A 43 -29.87 35.78 -17.61
CA VAL A 43 -28.72 35.63 -16.71
C VAL A 43 -27.45 35.42 -17.53
N GLU A 44 -26.35 35.99 -17.06
CA GLU A 44 -25.02 35.82 -17.63
C GLU A 44 -24.09 35.14 -16.62
N THR A 45 -23.17 34.32 -17.13
CA THR A 45 -22.04 33.81 -16.34
C THR A 45 -20.87 34.76 -16.55
N SER A 46 -20.47 35.51 -15.51
CA SER A 46 -19.54 36.64 -15.66
C SER A 46 -18.08 36.24 -15.50
N SER A 47 -17.74 35.54 -14.42
CA SER A 47 -16.35 35.18 -14.13
C SER A 47 -16.23 33.91 -13.30
N LEU A 48 -15.02 33.36 -13.35
CA LEU A 48 -14.58 32.25 -12.55
C LEU A 48 -13.15 32.48 -12.09
N ASN A 49 -12.90 32.23 -10.81
CA ASN A 49 -11.57 32.29 -10.22
C ASN A 49 -11.36 31.11 -9.27
N PHE A 50 -10.30 30.32 -9.48
CA PHE A 50 -9.94 29.27 -8.53
C PHE A 50 -9.26 29.90 -7.32
N ILE A 51 -9.86 29.68 -6.15
CA ILE A 51 -9.37 30.24 -4.88
C ILE A 51 -8.66 29.19 -4.03
N SER A 52 -8.85 27.90 -4.34
CA SER A 52 -8.12 26.76 -3.77
C SER A 52 -8.22 25.54 -4.69
N PRO A 53 -7.49 24.44 -4.41
CA PRO A 53 -7.56 23.21 -5.20
C PRO A 53 -8.93 22.58 -5.40
N ILE A 54 -9.82 22.76 -4.42
CA ILE A 54 -11.18 22.24 -4.46
C ILE A 54 -12.18 23.39 -4.26
N GLY A 55 -11.73 24.62 -4.54
CA GLY A 55 -12.43 25.86 -4.24
C GLY A 55 -12.46 26.77 -5.46
N VAL A 56 -13.65 27.11 -5.92
CA VAL A 56 -13.84 28.06 -7.02
C VAL A 56 -14.85 29.12 -6.64
N GLU A 57 -14.48 30.37 -6.88
CA GLU A 57 -15.38 31.50 -6.84
C GLU A 57 -15.98 31.69 -8.24
N VAL A 58 -17.30 31.73 -8.32
CA VAL A 58 -18.04 31.94 -9.56
C VAL A 58 -18.98 33.13 -9.40
N THR A 59 -19.05 33.97 -10.43
CA THR A 59 -19.89 35.17 -10.46
C THR A 59 -20.80 35.14 -11.67
N GLY A 60 -22.06 35.47 -11.45
CA GLY A 60 -23.09 35.59 -12.45
C GLY A 60 -23.83 36.91 -12.28
N LYS A 61 -24.65 37.26 -13.27
CA LYS A 61 -25.43 38.49 -13.27
C LYS A 61 -26.82 38.23 -13.80
N VAL A 62 -27.84 38.59 -13.03
CA VAL A 62 -29.21 38.68 -13.55
C VAL A 62 -29.31 40.01 -14.31
N VAL A 63 -29.39 39.93 -15.63
CA VAL A 63 -29.44 41.10 -16.54
C VAL A 63 -30.85 41.68 -16.59
N ASN A 64 -31.85 40.81 -16.66
CA ASN A 64 -33.26 41.18 -16.57
C ASN A 64 -33.98 40.13 -15.71
N PRO A 65 -34.68 40.50 -14.61
CA PRO A 65 -35.48 39.55 -13.83
C PRO A 65 -36.63 38.91 -14.59
N GLY A 66 -37.07 39.52 -15.69
CA GLY A 66 -38.35 39.18 -16.29
C GLY A 66 -39.52 39.68 -15.44
N ASN A 67 -40.71 39.15 -15.70
CA ASN A 67 -41.95 39.52 -14.99
C ASN A 67 -42.53 38.41 -14.09
N ALA A 68 -41.87 37.27 -13.98
CA ALA A 68 -42.18 36.22 -13.03
C ALA A 68 -41.24 36.31 -11.80
N GLU A 69 -41.72 35.85 -10.65
CA GLU A 69 -40.89 35.76 -9.44
C GLU A 69 -39.81 34.69 -9.63
N ILE A 70 -38.56 35.04 -9.29
CA ILE A 70 -37.43 34.11 -9.32
C ILE A 70 -37.51 33.20 -8.09
N GLU A 71 -37.68 31.91 -8.32
CA GLU A 71 -37.78 30.89 -7.27
C GLU A 71 -36.38 30.43 -6.81
N ASP A 72 -35.41 30.43 -7.73
CA ASP A 72 -34.04 30.00 -7.46
C ASP A 72 -33.03 30.64 -8.43
N HIS A 73 -31.80 30.84 -7.97
CA HIS A 73 -30.68 31.21 -8.83
C HIS A 73 -29.38 30.59 -8.30
N GLY A 74 -28.37 30.55 -9.16
CA GLY A 74 -27.04 30.10 -8.76
C GLY A 74 -26.24 29.61 -9.95
N PHE A 75 -25.50 28.52 -9.76
CA PHE A 75 -24.60 27.98 -10.78
C PHE A 75 -24.81 26.48 -10.95
N ILE A 76 -24.60 26.01 -12.16
CA ILE A 76 -24.36 24.60 -12.43
C ILE A 76 -22.92 24.44 -12.91
N TYR A 77 -22.21 23.44 -12.41
CA TYR A 77 -20.84 23.17 -12.82
C TYR A 77 -20.59 21.71 -13.16
N TRP A 78 -19.57 21.46 -13.97
CA TRP A 78 -19.08 20.13 -14.30
C TRP A 78 -17.63 20.19 -14.73
N PHE A 79 -17.01 19.01 -14.90
CA PHE A 79 -15.63 18.89 -15.35
C PHE A 79 -15.55 18.26 -16.73
N ASN A 80 -14.58 18.73 -17.51
CA ASN A 80 -14.33 18.30 -18.88
C ASN A 80 -15.51 18.61 -19.83
N ALA A 81 -15.26 18.64 -21.14
CA ALA A 81 -16.20 19.24 -22.10
C ALA A 81 -17.37 18.34 -22.54
N GLU A 82 -17.66 17.22 -21.87
CA GLU A 82 -18.66 16.26 -22.33
C GLU A 82 -20.02 16.42 -21.62
N GLY A 83 -20.84 17.31 -22.19
CA GLY A 83 -22.24 17.04 -22.54
C GLY A 83 -23.19 16.49 -21.47
N GLU A 84 -23.67 17.36 -20.59
CA GLU A 84 -25.10 17.74 -20.46
C GLU A 84 -25.26 18.55 -19.17
N ILE A 85 -25.96 19.69 -19.23
CA ILE A 85 -26.45 20.38 -18.02
C ILE A 85 -27.14 19.38 -17.08
N ALA A 86 -27.79 18.34 -17.62
CA ALA A 86 -28.45 17.29 -16.85
C ALA A 86 -27.53 16.50 -15.88
N LYS A 87 -26.20 16.50 -16.10
CA LYS A 87 -25.22 15.84 -15.22
C LYS A 87 -24.40 16.82 -14.38
N GLY A 88 -24.64 18.13 -14.55
CA GLY A 88 -23.95 19.15 -13.80
C GLY A 88 -24.45 19.24 -12.37
N ILE A 89 -23.59 19.70 -11.48
CA ILE A 89 -23.88 19.85 -10.05
C ILE A 89 -24.44 21.25 -9.83
N LYS A 90 -25.69 21.31 -9.35
CA LYS A 90 -26.41 22.56 -9.09
C LYS A 90 -26.03 23.11 -7.72
N VAL A 91 -25.59 24.37 -7.69
CA VAL A 91 -25.34 25.17 -6.50
C VAL A 91 -26.44 26.22 -6.43
N SER A 92 -27.34 26.11 -5.45
CA SER A 92 -28.47 27.02 -5.25
C SER A 92 -28.15 28.11 -4.24
N LEU A 93 -28.55 29.32 -4.56
CA LEU A 93 -28.48 30.53 -3.73
C LEU A 93 -29.89 31.00 -3.30
N GLY A 94 -30.95 30.29 -3.71
CA GLY A 94 -32.35 30.58 -3.38
C GLY A 94 -33.00 31.66 -4.28
N GLY A 95 -34.24 32.08 -4.00
CA GLY A 95 -35.00 33.01 -4.86
C GLY A 95 -34.83 34.50 -4.59
N LYS A 96 -33.93 34.91 -3.68
CA LYS A 96 -33.83 36.32 -3.22
C LYS A 96 -32.98 37.19 -4.17
N ILE A 97 -33.29 37.22 -5.46
CA ILE A 97 -32.61 38.10 -6.42
C ILE A 97 -33.61 38.73 -7.39
N SER A 98 -33.42 40.01 -7.70
CA SER A 98 -34.22 40.74 -8.69
C SER A 98 -33.36 41.28 -9.84
N SER A 99 -32.13 41.72 -9.60
CA SER A 99 -31.19 42.07 -10.67
C SER A 99 -29.78 42.25 -10.10
N GLY A 100 -28.78 42.23 -10.97
CA GLY A 100 -27.39 42.50 -10.58
C GLY A 100 -26.54 41.25 -10.36
N PHE A 101 -25.36 41.46 -9.79
CA PHE A 101 -24.37 40.40 -9.61
C PHE A 101 -24.68 39.51 -8.42
N PHE A 102 -24.36 38.23 -8.55
CA PHE A 102 -24.32 37.27 -7.47
C PHE A 102 -23.04 36.43 -7.58
N THR A 103 -22.46 36.12 -6.43
CA THR A 103 -21.20 35.38 -6.33
C THR A 103 -21.35 34.30 -5.28
N THR A 104 -20.72 33.16 -5.49
CA THR A 104 -20.57 32.12 -4.47
C THR A 104 -19.23 31.42 -4.57
N THR A 105 -18.81 30.86 -3.44
CA THR A 105 -17.66 30.00 -3.33
C THR A 105 -18.13 28.56 -3.22
N ILE A 106 -17.73 27.73 -4.18
CA ILE A 106 -17.96 26.29 -4.14
C ILE A 106 -16.74 25.67 -3.46
N ASN A 107 -16.89 25.31 -2.19
CA ASN A 107 -15.88 24.56 -1.43
C ASN A 107 -16.15 23.06 -1.58
N ASN A 108 -15.10 22.27 -1.78
CA ASN A 108 -15.17 20.81 -2.00
C ASN A 108 -15.79 20.44 -3.36
N LEU A 109 -15.16 20.90 -4.44
CA LEU A 109 -15.50 20.47 -5.79
C LEU A 109 -15.65 18.95 -5.89
N ASP A 110 -16.80 18.50 -6.42
CA ASP A 110 -17.08 17.09 -6.64
C ASP A 110 -16.55 16.68 -8.02
N PHE A 111 -15.46 15.92 -8.00
CA PHE A 111 -14.75 15.50 -9.19
C PHE A 111 -15.37 14.25 -9.81
N PRO A 112 -15.34 14.13 -11.15
CA PRO A 112 -15.84 12.93 -11.82
C PRO A 112 -15.10 11.69 -11.31
N LYS A 113 -15.87 10.67 -10.91
CA LYS A 113 -15.34 9.36 -10.53
C LYS A 113 -14.98 8.57 -11.78
N GLY A 114 -13.70 8.27 -12.01
CA GLY A 114 -13.21 7.49 -13.15
C GLY A 114 -11.78 7.85 -13.59
N ASP A 115 -11.32 7.28 -14.71
CA ASP A 115 -9.92 7.37 -15.16
C ASP A 115 -9.53 8.73 -15.79
N ARG A 116 -10.51 9.59 -16.08
CA ARG A 116 -10.26 10.90 -16.70
C ARG A 116 -10.10 11.97 -15.63
N LEU A 117 -8.87 12.44 -15.44
CA LEU A 117 -8.57 13.56 -14.56
C LEU A 117 -9.29 14.84 -15.02
N PRO A 118 -9.76 15.70 -14.10
CA PRO A 118 -10.40 16.96 -14.43
C PRO A 118 -9.37 17.94 -15.00
N THR A 119 -9.50 18.29 -16.28
CA THR A 119 -8.60 19.26 -16.94
C THR A 119 -9.25 20.62 -17.16
N LEU A 120 -10.59 20.65 -17.20
CA LEU A 120 -11.38 21.85 -17.42
C LEU A 120 -12.51 21.89 -16.39
N PHE A 121 -12.65 23.03 -15.70
CA PHE A 121 -13.86 23.35 -14.96
C PHE A 121 -14.77 24.17 -15.85
N VAL A 122 -16.05 23.80 -15.89
CA VAL A 122 -17.06 24.47 -16.71
C VAL A 122 -18.23 24.83 -15.83
N THR A 123 -18.80 26.03 -16.03
CA THR A 123 -19.97 26.49 -15.28
C THR A 123 -20.91 27.34 -16.11
N LYS A 124 -22.17 27.35 -15.69
CA LYS A 124 -23.19 28.29 -16.12
C LYS A 124 -23.92 28.86 -14.91
N ALA A 125 -24.15 30.15 -14.91
CA ALA A 125 -25.16 30.77 -14.08
C ALA A 125 -26.57 30.32 -14.53
N TYR A 126 -27.52 30.20 -13.59
CA TYR A 126 -28.91 29.94 -13.89
C TYR A 126 -29.86 30.79 -13.03
N VAL A 127 -31.07 30.96 -13.54
CA VAL A 127 -32.24 31.46 -12.82
C VAL A 127 -33.43 30.55 -13.12
N THR A 128 -34.24 30.27 -12.13
CA THR A 128 -35.46 29.44 -12.24
C THR A 128 -36.65 30.26 -11.79
N ASP A 129 -37.67 30.34 -12.63
CA ASP A 129 -38.99 30.88 -12.31
C ASP A 129 -40.07 29.82 -12.59
N LYS A 130 -41.34 30.20 -12.40
CA LYS A 130 -42.50 29.34 -12.73
C LYS A 130 -42.55 28.88 -14.20
N ASN A 131 -41.84 29.56 -15.10
CA ASN A 131 -41.75 29.27 -16.54
C ASN A 131 -40.49 28.44 -16.88
N GLY A 132 -39.75 27.98 -15.86
CA GLY A 132 -38.63 27.06 -15.97
C GLY A 132 -37.27 27.70 -15.72
N THR A 133 -36.22 26.92 -15.98
CA THR A 133 -34.83 27.37 -15.76
C THR A 133 -34.24 27.97 -17.03
N ARG A 134 -33.59 29.13 -16.89
CA ARG A 134 -32.78 29.77 -17.93
C ARG A 134 -31.32 29.75 -17.49
N TYR A 135 -30.43 29.57 -18.46
CA TYR A 135 -29.01 29.47 -18.22
C TYR A 135 -28.27 30.56 -18.97
N GLY A 136 -27.19 31.05 -18.37
CA GLY A 136 -26.25 31.92 -19.04
C GLY A 136 -25.32 31.16 -19.98
N ASP A 137 -24.40 31.92 -20.57
CA ASP A 137 -23.35 31.37 -21.42
C ASP A 137 -22.38 30.49 -20.63
N ILE A 138 -21.70 29.60 -21.35
CA ILE A 138 -20.65 28.76 -20.76
C ILE A 138 -19.47 29.63 -20.38
N TYR A 139 -19.03 29.52 -19.12
CA TYR A 139 -17.70 29.94 -18.71
C TYR A 139 -16.86 28.70 -18.40
N SER A 140 -15.60 28.67 -18.85
CA SER A 140 -14.71 27.55 -18.57
C SER A 140 -13.29 28.01 -18.32
N ALA A 141 -12.57 27.30 -17.46
CA ALA A 141 -11.16 27.53 -17.19
C ALA A 141 -10.43 26.21 -16.96
N ARG A 142 -9.15 26.17 -17.32
CA ARG A 142 -8.30 25.01 -17.02
C ARG A 142 -8.24 24.82 -15.51
N PHE A 143 -8.51 23.61 -15.06
CA PHE A 143 -8.38 23.26 -13.65
C PHE A 143 -6.92 23.43 -13.22
N ASN A 144 -6.70 24.24 -12.18
CA ASN A 144 -5.39 24.55 -11.62
C ASN A 144 -5.25 24.07 -10.16
N GLY A 145 -6.14 23.18 -9.72
CA GLY A 145 -6.13 22.64 -8.37
C GLY A 145 -5.27 21.38 -8.24
N VAL A 146 -4.98 21.05 -6.97
CA VAL A 146 -4.40 19.78 -6.55
C VAL A 146 -5.49 18.73 -6.39
N LEU A 147 -5.33 17.59 -7.04
CA LEU A 147 -6.18 16.42 -6.86
C LEU A 147 -5.28 15.22 -6.63
N VAL A 148 -5.58 14.39 -5.64
CA VAL A 148 -4.91 13.08 -5.48
C VAL A 148 -5.97 12.00 -5.67
N THR A 149 -5.74 11.12 -6.64
CA THR A 149 -6.70 10.07 -7.05
C THR A 149 -6.28 8.68 -6.60
N ALA A 150 -4.99 8.44 -6.38
CA ALA A 150 -4.51 7.14 -5.93
C ALA A 150 -3.21 7.24 -5.12
N PHE A 151 -3.03 6.27 -4.23
CA PHE A 151 -1.79 6.01 -3.50
C PHE A 151 -1.37 4.56 -3.71
N SER A 152 -0.15 4.34 -4.22
CA SER A 152 0.32 3.00 -4.54
C SER A 152 1.86 2.87 -4.54
N PRO A 153 2.41 1.73 -4.05
CA PRO A 153 1.69 0.70 -3.30
C PRO A 153 1.23 1.22 -1.91
N ASN A 154 0.19 0.62 -1.35
CA ASN A 154 -0.31 0.93 0.00
C ASN A 154 0.25 -0.02 1.08
N ILE A 155 1.31 -0.74 0.73
CA ILE A 155 2.02 -1.70 1.57
C ILE A 155 3.49 -1.75 1.16
N GLY A 156 4.39 -1.89 2.13
CA GLY A 156 5.83 -1.96 1.87
C GLY A 156 6.64 -1.77 3.14
N LYS A 157 7.96 -1.66 2.99
CA LYS A 157 8.93 -1.49 4.07
C LYS A 157 9.66 -0.14 3.96
N SER A 158 10.36 0.25 5.02
CA SER A 158 11.22 1.43 4.98
C SER A 158 12.20 1.38 3.79
N GLY A 159 12.39 2.52 3.12
CA GLY A 159 13.22 2.61 1.91
C GLY A 159 12.51 2.24 0.59
N ASP A 160 11.31 1.65 0.62
CA ASP A 160 10.54 1.43 -0.60
C ASP A 160 10.06 2.78 -1.18
N ILE A 161 9.95 2.86 -2.51
CA ILE A 161 9.39 4.04 -3.20
C ILE A 161 7.90 3.82 -3.42
N VAL A 162 7.12 4.81 -3.01
CA VAL A 162 5.67 4.85 -3.23
C VAL A 162 5.28 6.13 -3.98
N SER A 163 4.07 6.11 -4.54
CA SER A 163 3.59 7.19 -5.40
C SER A 163 2.17 7.62 -5.07
N LEU A 164 1.94 8.92 -5.17
CA LEU A 164 0.62 9.52 -5.27
C LEU A 164 0.38 9.92 -6.72
N SER A 165 -0.72 9.46 -7.30
CA SER A 165 -1.17 9.84 -8.64
C SER A 165 -2.28 10.87 -8.53
N GLY A 166 -2.33 11.81 -9.46
CA GLY A 166 -3.28 12.92 -9.39
C GLY A 166 -2.97 14.06 -10.35
N LEU A 167 -3.28 15.27 -9.93
CA LEU A 167 -2.93 16.52 -10.59
C LEU A 167 -2.15 17.38 -9.60
N PHE A 168 -0.91 17.70 -9.94
CA PHE A 168 0.02 18.50 -9.12
C PHE A 168 0.61 19.67 -9.91
N LYS A 169 0.00 20.02 -11.05
CA LYS A 169 0.47 21.08 -11.94
C LYS A 169 0.65 22.40 -11.18
N GLY A 170 1.82 23.02 -11.35
CA GLY A 170 2.14 24.32 -10.73
C GLY A 170 2.62 24.25 -9.28
N LEU A 171 2.58 23.07 -8.65
CA LEU A 171 3.18 22.88 -7.33
C LEU A 171 4.71 22.74 -7.41
N LYS A 172 5.39 23.23 -6.39
CA LYS A 172 6.78 22.93 -6.07
C LYS A 172 6.81 21.99 -4.86
N SER A 173 7.89 21.23 -4.71
CA SER A 173 8.07 20.38 -3.52
C SER A 173 8.03 21.18 -2.20
N SER A 174 8.37 22.47 -2.22
CA SER A 174 8.25 23.37 -1.06
C SER A 174 6.81 23.65 -0.64
N ASP A 175 5.85 23.46 -1.55
CA ASP A 175 4.43 23.73 -1.29
C ASP A 175 3.75 22.52 -0.65
N ILE A 176 4.45 21.38 -0.56
CA ILE A 176 3.88 20.11 -0.14
C ILE A 176 4.60 19.60 1.11
N LYS A 177 3.83 19.35 2.17
CA LYS A 177 4.31 18.69 3.38
C LYS A 177 3.67 17.31 3.47
N ILE A 178 4.51 16.26 3.44
CA ILE A 178 4.07 14.89 3.63
C ILE A 178 4.64 14.36 4.94
N THR A 179 3.81 13.69 5.73
CA THR A 179 4.25 12.95 6.91
C THR A 179 3.66 11.54 6.91
N MET A 180 4.36 10.59 7.51
CA MET A 180 3.86 9.25 7.75
C MET A 180 4.12 8.88 9.21
N GLY A 181 3.07 8.60 9.98
CA GLY A 181 3.19 8.37 11.42
C GLY A 181 3.82 9.55 12.16
N GLY A 182 3.62 10.77 11.66
CA GLY A 182 4.24 11.99 12.18
C GLY A 182 5.68 12.26 11.70
N ILE A 183 6.32 11.34 10.99
CA ILE A 183 7.67 11.51 10.45
C ILE A 183 7.61 12.26 9.12
N PRO A 184 8.30 13.40 8.96
CA PRO A 184 8.36 14.11 7.68
C PRO A 184 9.01 13.27 6.58
N ILE A 185 8.43 13.34 5.39
CA ILE A 185 8.89 12.64 4.19
C ILE A 185 9.53 13.62 3.21
N ILE A 186 10.63 13.21 2.60
CA ILE A 186 11.29 13.95 1.53
C ILE A 186 10.75 13.48 0.17
N ILE A 187 10.20 14.43 -0.60
CA ILE A 187 9.74 14.19 -1.97
C ILE A 187 10.95 13.93 -2.86
N LYS A 188 10.94 12.79 -3.57
CA LYS A 188 12.01 12.39 -4.50
C LYS A 188 11.74 12.86 -5.92
N GLU A 189 10.47 12.84 -6.32
CA GLU A 189 10.04 13.21 -7.67
C GLU A 189 8.68 13.90 -7.60
N LEU A 190 8.51 14.97 -8.38
CA LEU A 190 7.24 15.68 -8.55
C LEU A 190 7.07 16.03 -10.02
N SER A 191 5.97 15.59 -10.62
CA SER A 191 5.54 15.91 -11.99
C SER A 191 4.12 16.47 -11.95
N GLU A 192 3.57 16.87 -13.11
CA GLU A 192 2.19 17.35 -13.17
C GLU A 192 1.15 16.30 -12.76
N ILE A 193 1.47 15.00 -12.82
CA ILE A 193 0.51 13.91 -12.59
C ILE A 193 0.92 12.89 -11.51
N GLN A 194 2.12 13.01 -10.97
CA GLN A 194 2.67 12.04 -10.04
C GLN A 194 3.64 12.68 -9.06
N LEU A 195 3.59 12.23 -7.80
CA LEU A 195 4.51 12.56 -6.73
C LEU A 195 5.07 11.25 -6.16
N LYS A 196 6.40 11.09 -6.12
CA LYS A 196 7.06 9.92 -5.51
C LYS A 196 7.90 10.30 -4.31
N PHE A 197 7.92 9.41 -3.33
CA PHE A 197 8.73 9.53 -2.13
C PHE A 197 9.13 8.17 -1.58
N GLU A 198 10.09 8.19 -0.68
CA GLU A 198 10.62 7.01 0.01
C GLU A 198 9.96 6.86 1.37
N ILE A 199 9.57 5.64 1.74
CA ILE A 199 9.03 5.33 3.07
C ILE A 199 10.12 5.59 4.12
N PRO A 200 9.88 6.44 5.14
CA PRO A 200 10.89 6.81 6.10
C PRO A 200 11.24 5.66 7.04
N THR A 201 12.42 5.73 7.65
CA THR A 201 12.82 4.85 8.76
C THR A 201 12.21 5.34 10.09
N ASN A 202 12.32 4.54 11.15
CA ASN A 202 11.90 4.88 12.52
C ASN A 202 10.39 5.12 12.71
N LEU A 203 9.54 4.63 11.81
CA LEU A 203 8.09 4.73 11.96
C LEU A 203 7.62 4.08 13.28
N PRO A 204 6.66 4.69 14.01
CA PRO A 204 6.24 4.26 15.35
C PRO A 204 5.24 3.07 15.31
N VAL A 205 5.49 2.11 14.43
CA VAL A 205 4.63 0.95 14.18
C VAL A 205 5.47 -0.29 13.90
N GLU A 206 4.90 -1.47 14.12
CA GLU A 206 5.55 -2.75 13.87
C GLU A 206 5.06 -3.41 12.59
N HIS A 207 5.76 -4.47 12.16
CA HIS A 207 5.36 -5.31 11.05
C HIS A 207 3.87 -5.67 11.07
N GLY A 208 3.21 -5.45 9.93
CA GLY A 208 1.81 -5.78 9.73
C GLY A 208 0.83 -4.74 10.27
N GLN A 209 1.30 -3.69 10.96
CA GLN A 209 0.46 -2.57 11.37
C GLN A 209 0.31 -1.52 10.27
N THR A 210 -0.76 -0.73 10.38
CA THR A 210 -1.03 0.39 9.48
C THR A 210 -0.54 1.69 10.10
N VAL A 211 0.03 2.55 9.27
CA VAL A 211 0.39 3.93 9.60
C VAL A 211 -0.28 4.89 8.64
N GLU A 212 -0.75 6.03 9.16
CA GLU A 212 -1.38 7.06 8.34
C GLU A 212 -0.31 7.90 7.63
N LEU A 213 -0.48 8.07 6.32
CA LEU A 213 0.15 9.08 5.51
C LEU A 213 -0.74 10.32 5.45
N LYS A 214 -0.17 11.48 5.74
CA LYS A 214 -0.83 12.78 5.64
C LYS A 214 -0.08 13.67 4.67
N MET A 215 -0.80 14.27 3.73
CA MET A 215 -0.30 15.28 2.82
C MET A 215 -1.08 16.59 3.03
N GLN A 216 -0.33 17.66 3.26
CA GLN A 216 -0.81 19.03 3.31
C GLN A 216 -0.17 19.83 2.18
N VAL A 217 -0.95 20.68 1.53
CA VAL A 217 -0.45 21.58 0.49
C VAL A 217 -0.68 23.02 0.91
N ALA A 218 0.29 23.89 0.66
CA ALA A 218 0.20 25.32 0.95
C ALA A 218 -1.04 25.93 0.26
N GLY A 219 -1.83 26.70 1.02
CA GLY A 219 -3.08 27.29 0.53
C GLY A 219 -4.27 26.31 0.48
N VAL A 220 -4.09 25.05 0.91
CA VAL A 220 -5.16 24.05 1.00
C VAL A 220 -5.50 23.81 2.47
N THR A 221 -6.77 23.97 2.82
CA THR A 221 -7.26 23.81 4.20
C THR A 221 -7.48 22.35 4.58
N SER A 222 -7.73 21.48 3.60
CA SER A 222 -7.99 20.05 3.83
C SER A 222 -6.70 19.23 3.78
N GLU A 223 -6.61 18.23 4.66
CA GLU A 223 -5.54 17.23 4.66
C GLU A 223 -5.96 16.03 3.78
N ILE A 224 -5.00 15.49 3.03
CA ILE A 224 -5.17 14.25 2.26
C ILE A 224 -4.56 13.13 3.09
N SER A 225 -5.36 12.11 3.41
CA SER A 225 -4.91 10.97 4.22
C SER A 225 -5.04 9.64 3.48
N TYR A 226 -4.05 8.76 3.68
CA TYR A 226 -4.07 7.38 3.23
C TYR A 226 -3.51 6.45 4.30
N ASP A 227 -4.02 5.23 4.34
CA ASP A 227 -3.46 4.15 5.17
C ASP A 227 -2.35 3.42 4.41
N PHE A 228 -1.26 3.12 5.10
CA PHE A 228 -0.14 2.33 4.59
C PHE A 228 0.21 1.19 5.56
N LYS A 229 0.20 -0.06 5.08
CA LYS A 229 0.63 -1.21 5.89
C LYS A 229 2.15 -1.36 5.86
N ILE A 230 2.80 -1.27 7.02
CA ILE A 230 4.26 -1.40 7.13
C ILE A 230 4.68 -2.87 7.22
N LEU A 231 5.76 -3.22 6.54
CA LEU A 231 6.41 -4.52 6.61
C LEU A 231 7.77 -4.38 7.30
N ALA A 232 8.24 -5.45 7.95
CA ALA A 232 9.56 -5.47 8.56
C ALA A 232 10.65 -5.36 7.50
N ASN A 233 11.67 -4.56 7.80
CA ASN A 233 12.87 -4.44 7.00
C ASN A 233 14.06 -5.00 7.77
N VAL A 234 14.36 -6.28 7.62
CA VAL A 234 15.54 -6.85 8.27
C VAL A 234 16.78 -6.50 7.43
N LYS A 235 17.65 -5.66 7.98
CA LYS A 235 18.79 -5.07 7.28
C LYS A 235 20.10 -5.80 7.56
N ASN A 236 20.24 -6.38 8.75
CA ASN A 236 21.48 -7.01 9.17
C ASN A 236 21.25 -8.11 10.20
N ILE A 237 22.28 -8.91 10.43
CA ILE A 237 22.32 -9.94 11.47
C ILE A 237 23.61 -9.85 12.28
N ASN A 238 23.56 -10.31 13.52
CA ASN A 238 24.73 -10.39 14.39
C ASN A 238 24.66 -11.62 15.32
N PRO A 239 25.69 -12.48 15.36
CA PRO A 239 26.91 -12.44 14.56
C PRO A 239 26.68 -12.84 13.09
N LYS A 240 27.69 -12.67 12.23
CA LYS A 240 27.68 -13.12 10.82
C LYS A 240 28.27 -14.52 10.61
N SER A 241 28.90 -15.05 11.65
CA SER A 241 29.51 -16.38 11.67
C SER A 241 29.47 -16.94 13.07
N GLY A 242 29.52 -18.26 13.21
CA GLY A 242 29.55 -18.94 14.50
C GLY A 242 29.31 -20.44 14.37
N PRO A 243 29.46 -21.22 15.44
CA PRO A 243 29.23 -22.65 15.40
C PRO A 243 27.73 -22.96 15.25
N LEU A 244 27.40 -24.22 14.97
CA LEU A 244 26.02 -24.68 15.02
C LEU A 244 25.38 -24.35 16.39
N GLY A 245 24.10 -24.02 16.40
CA GLY A 245 23.40 -23.55 17.60
C GLY A 245 23.61 -22.08 17.92
N THR A 246 24.37 -21.31 17.12
CA THR A 246 24.57 -19.87 17.33
C THR A 246 23.23 -19.13 17.35
N ARG A 247 23.04 -18.30 18.39
CA ARG A 247 21.91 -17.37 18.51
C ARG A 247 22.24 -16.09 17.76
N ILE A 248 21.40 -15.73 16.79
CA ILE A 248 21.64 -14.66 15.82
C ILE A 248 20.58 -13.58 16.01
N LEU A 249 21.02 -12.38 16.38
CA LEU A 249 20.18 -11.18 16.46
C LEU A 249 19.85 -10.66 15.06
N LEU A 250 18.59 -10.37 14.82
CA LEU A 250 18.11 -9.67 13.63
C LEU A 250 18.00 -8.17 13.91
N ILE A 251 18.50 -7.36 12.99
CA ILE A 251 18.57 -5.90 13.12
C ILE A 251 17.88 -5.27 11.91
N GLY A 252 16.99 -4.33 12.15
CA GLY A 252 16.14 -3.78 11.10
C GLY A 252 15.15 -2.74 11.60
N ASP A 253 14.28 -2.30 10.70
CA ASP A 253 13.20 -1.37 11.02
C ASP A 253 11.86 -2.11 11.11
N ASN A 254 10.95 -1.59 11.94
CA ASN A 254 9.56 -2.07 12.05
C ASN A 254 9.49 -3.59 12.30
N LEU A 255 10.45 -4.12 13.04
CA LEU A 255 10.50 -5.52 13.43
C LEU A 255 9.37 -5.80 14.45
N PRO A 256 8.70 -6.97 14.37
CA PRO A 256 7.71 -7.35 15.37
C PRO A 256 8.36 -7.52 16.76
N THR A 257 7.66 -7.08 17.81
CA THR A 257 8.14 -7.22 19.20
C THR A 257 7.61 -8.50 19.88
N ASP A 258 6.68 -9.20 19.24
CA ASP A 258 6.12 -10.46 19.71
C ASP A 258 5.82 -11.45 18.58
N GLY A 259 5.43 -12.67 18.96
CA GLY A 259 5.07 -13.73 18.01
C GLY A 259 3.70 -13.59 17.34
N SER A 260 2.87 -12.63 17.74
CA SER A 260 1.52 -12.46 17.18
C SER A 260 1.53 -11.96 15.73
N ARG A 261 2.61 -11.29 15.34
CA ARG A 261 2.87 -10.78 13.98
C ARG A 261 4.15 -11.41 13.43
N SER A 262 4.24 -12.73 13.55
CA SER A 262 5.47 -13.46 13.25
C SER A 262 5.84 -13.41 11.76
N ILE A 263 7.14 -13.27 11.55
CA ILE A 263 7.79 -13.41 10.25
C ILE A 263 8.40 -14.81 10.23
N ASN A 264 8.29 -15.51 9.11
CA ASN A 264 8.90 -16.82 8.97
C ASN A 264 10.36 -16.66 8.52
N PHE A 265 11.29 -17.18 9.32
CA PHE A 265 12.73 -17.16 9.04
C PHE A 265 13.23 -18.55 8.65
N TYR A 266 14.26 -18.59 7.81
CA TYR A 266 14.78 -19.84 7.25
C TYR A 266 16.30 -19.81 7.13
N PHE A 267 16.95 -20.92 7.50
CA PHE A 267 18.33 -21.23 7.14
C PHE A 267 18.32 -22.30 6.05
N GLY A 268 18.62 -21.91 4.81
CA GLY A 268 18.42 -22.77 3.64
C GLY A 268 16.96 -23.24 3.58
N ASN A 269 16.73 -24.55 3.56
CA ASN A 269 15.37 -25.10 3.48
C ASN A 269 14.71 -25.30 4.85
N GLN A 270 15.40 -24.97 5.96
CA GLN A 270 14.90 -25.21 7.30
C GLN A 270 14.29 -23.95 7.90
N GLN A 271 13.00 -23.99 8.24
CA GLN A 271 12.34 -22.95 9.01
C GLN A 271 12.88 -22.92 10.44
N VAL A 272 13.06 -21.72 10.99
CA VAL A 272 13.44 -21.51 12.39
C VAL A 272 12.39 -20.70 13.13
N ILE A 273 12.29 -20.97 14.42
CA ILE A 273 11.36 -20.29 15.31
C ILE A 273 12.08 -19.07 15.89
N PRO A 274 11.59 -17.85 15.63
CA PRO A 274 12.14 -16.65 16.24
C PRO A 274 11.81 -16.56 17.73
N GLU A 275 12.75 -16.06 18.51
CA GLU A 275 12.60 -15.67 19.91
C GLU A 275 12.51 -14.15 19.99
N TYR A 276 11.53 -13.62 20.74
CA TYR A 276 11.22 -12.18 20.79
C TYR A 276 11.70 -11.48 22.07
N THR A 277 12.49 -12.15 22.91
CA THR A 277 12.97 -11.58 24.17
C THR A 277 14.11 -10.60 23.92
N ASN A 278 13.86 -9.29 24.11
CA ASN A 278 14.84 -8.20 23.93
C ASN A 278 15.43 -8.12 22.51
N GLY A 279 14.57 -8.25 21.50
CA GLY A 279 14.92 -8.29 20.08
C GLY A 279 14.45 -9.58 19.43
N ILE A 280 14.60 -9.69 18.12
CA ILE A 280 14.28 -10.91 17.39
C ILE A 280 15.56 -11.72 17.21
N TYR A 281 15.60 -12.90 17.79
CA TYR A 281 16.69 -13.85 17.63
C TYR A 281 16.22 -15.07 16.87
N VAL A 282 17.09 -15.60 16.03
CA VAL A 282 16.93 -16.93 15.43
C VAL A 282 18.13 -17.77 15.79
N GLN A 283 17.90 -19.07 16.00
CA GLN A 283 18.98 -19.98 16.33
C GLN A 283 19.34 -20.84 15.12
N LEU A 284 20.63 -20.89 14.80
CA LEU A 284 21.13 -21.75 13.74
C LEU A 284 20.88 -23.21 14.13
N SER A 285 20.17 -23.94 13.26
CA SER A 285 19.84 -25.34 13.49
C SER A 285 21.10 -26.19 13.68
N PRO A 286 21.14 -27.10 14.67
CA PRO A 286 22.17 -28.11 14.74
C PRO A 286 22.24 -28.95 13.46
N GLN A 287 21.11 -29.24 12.82
CA GLN A 287 21.02 -30.15 11.67
C GLN A 287 21.52 -29.56 10.35
N THR A 288 22.05 -28.33 10.35
CA THR A 288 22.58 -27.72 9.13
C THR A 288 23.78 -28.50 8.60
N ALA A 289 23.71 -28.95 7.34
CA ALA A 289 24.70 -29.83 6.71
C ALA A 289 25.71 -29.11 5.79
N SER A 290 25.66 -27.77 5.74
CA SER A 290 26.53 -26.93 4.90
C SER A 290 27.37 -26.01 5.78
N ASP A 291 28.62 -25.74 5.41
CA ASP A 291 29.52 -24.80 6.10
C ASP A 291 29.14 -23.33 5.88
N LYS A 292 28.32 -23.05 4.87
CA LYS A 292 27.67 -21.75 4.64
C LYS A 292 26.18 -21.93 4.41
N VAL A 293 25.36 -21.05 4.98
CA VAL A 293 23.91 -21.15 4.85
C VAL A 293 23.28 -19.80 4.49
N GLU A 294 22.35 -19.82 3.54
CA GLU A 294 21.50 -18.67 3.22
C GLU A 294 20.52 -18.44 4.37
N LEU A 295 20.47 -17.21 4.87
CA LEU A 295 19.35 -16.74 5.68
C LEU A 295 18.38 -16.01 4.76
N PHE A 296 17.08 -16.26 4.92
CA PHE A 296 16.03 -15.45 4.31
C PHE A 296 14.79 -15.43 5.19
N TYR A 297 13.90 -14.48 4.92
CA TYR A 297 12.63 -14.37 5.61
C TYR A 297 11.47 -14.16 4.64
N HIS A 298 10.29 -14.63 5.04
CA HIS A 298 9.05 -14.45 4.30
C HIS A 298 8.15 -13.45 5.01
N SER A 299 7.76 -12.39 4.30
CA SER A 299 6.85 -11.36 4.79
C SER A 299 5.90 -10.96 3.67
N ASP A 300 4.59 -11.03 3.94
CA ASP A 300 3.53 -10.62 3.01
C ASP A 300 3.62 -11.32 1.64
N GLY A 301 3.87 -12.63 1.64
CA GLY A 301 4.00 -13.44 0.42
C GLY A 301 5.29 -13.23 -0.37
N GLN A 302 6.19 -12.33 0.07
CA GLN A 302 7.49 -12.11 -0.55
C GLN A 302 8.63 -12.74 0.26
N SER A 303 9.66 -13.21 -0.43
CA SER A 303 10.90 -13.74 0.15
C SER A 303 12.01 -12.69 0.07
N TYR A 304 12.67 -12.44 1.20
CA TYR A 304 13.76 -11.49 1.31
C TYR A 304 15.04 -12.22 1.70
N LYS A 305 16.03 -12.19 0.81
CA LYS A 305 17.35 -12.79 1.05
C LYS A 305 18.29 -11.80 1.70
N PHE A 306 19.08 -12.28 2.65
CA PHE A 306 20.19 -11.50 3.18
C PHE A 306 21.34 -11.50 2.14
N PRO A 307 22.08 -10.39 1.99
CA PRO A 307 23.13 -10.28 0.98
C PRO A 307 24.35 -11.15 1.27
N LEU A 308 24.50 -11.63 2.52
CA LEU A 308 25.62 -12.44 2.96
C LEU A 308 25.12 -13.78 3.50
N LEU A 309 25.87 -14.83 3.19
CA LEU A 309 25.71 -16.15 3.81
C LEU A 309 26.20 -16.10 5.26
N PHE A 310 25.55 -16.85 6.14
CA PHE A 310 26.08 -17.10 7.47
C PHE A 310 27.15 -18.19 7.39
N GLU A 311 28.34 -17.91 7.94
CA GLU A 311 29.45 -18.87 7.93
C GLU A 311 29.46 -19.71 9.21
N ILE A 312 29.35 -21.03 9.05
CA ILE A 312 29.41 -21.96 10.16
C ILE A 312 30.87 -22.25 10.47
N THR A 313 31.28 -21.92 11.69
CA THR A 313 32.65 -22.14 12.14
C THR A 313 32.77 -23.51 12.80
N PRO A 314 33.83 -24.29 12.49
CA PRO A 314 34.04 -25.60 13.10
C PRO A 314 34.33 -25.49 14.60
N PHE A 315 33.96 -26.53 15.34
CA PHE A 315 34.46 -26.74 16.69
C PHE A 315 35.97 -27.01 16.67
N VAL A 316 36.64 -26.81 17.79
CA VAL A 316 38.07 -27.08 17.95
C VAL A 316 38.28 -28.08 19.08
N ILE A 317 39.16 -29.07 18.89
CA ILE A 317 39.57 -29.98 19.95
C ILE A 317 40.62 -29.28 20.81
N LYS A 318 40.30 -28.98 22.07
CA LYS A 318 41.21 -28.33 23.03
C LYS A 318 42.11 -29.33 23.75
N SER A 319 41.53 -30.42 24.23
CA SER A 319 42.27 -31.45 24.95
C SER A 319 41.55 -32.79 24.92
N ILE A 320 42.31 -33.85 25.17
CA ILE A 320 41.83 -35.22 25.30
C ILE A 320 42.36 -35.76 26.63
N SER A 321 41.49 -36.32 27.45
CA SER A 321 41.82 -36.85 28.77
C SER A 321 41.09 -38.18 29.00
N PRO A 322 41.69 -39.14 29.72
CA PRO A 322 43.04 -39.11 30.29
C PRO A 322 44.16 -39.26 29.23
N ASN A 323 45.40 -38.96 29.62
CA ASN A 323 46.60 -39.25 28.85
C ASN A 323 47.70 -39.75 29.82
N PRO A 324 48.18 -41.02 29.72
CA PRO A 324 47.86 -42.02 28.71
C PRO A 324 46.43 -42.59 28.84
N LEU A 325 45.94 -43.21 27.77
CA LEU A 325 44.60 -43.80 27.70
C LEU A 325 44.65 -45.31 27.95
N LEU A 326 44.06 -45.79 29.04
CA LEU A 326 43.91 -47.23 29.30
C LEU A 326 42.79 -47.81 28.41
N TYR A 327 42.92 -49.10 28.11
CA TYR A 327 42.06 -49.85 27.20
C TYR A 327 40.54 -49.70 27.43
N ASN A 328 40.10 -49.45 28.68
CA ASN A 328 38.70 -49.31 29.06
C ASN A 328 38.33 -47.91 29.59
N ASP A 329 39.17 -46.91 29.38
CA ASP A 329 38.92 -45.57 29.91
C ASP A 329 37.74 -44.88 29.23
N LEU A 330 37.06 -44.05 30.01
CA LEU A 330 36.21 -43.00 29.48
C LEU A 330 37.11 -41.86 28.98
N VAL A 331 37.02 -41.60 27.69
CA VAL A 331 37.70 -40.49 27.04
C VAL A 331 36.81 -39.26 27.12
N THR A 332 37.36 -38.17 27.61
CA THR A 332 36.77 -36.84 27.57
C THR A 332 37.54 -35.98 26.59
N VAL A 333 36.85 -35.48 25.58
CA VAL A 333 37.37 -34.48 24.65
C VAL A 333 36.77 -33.13 25.02
N GLN A 334 37.61 -32.17 25.39
CA GLN A 334 37.19 -30.79 25.59
C GLN A 334 37.14 -30.11 24.22
N LEU A 335 35.98 -29.53 23.91
CA LEU A 335 35.75 -28.76 22.70
C LEU A 335 35.78 -27.26 23.01
N ASP A 336 36.19 -26.49 22.02
CA ASP A 336 35.97 -25.04 21.93
C ASP A 336 35.09 -24.72 20.72
N ASN A 337 34.54 -23.50 20.69
CA ASN A 337 33.68 -23.04 19.61
C ASN A 337 32.53 -24.03 19.33
N PHE A 338 31.86 -24.46 20.39
CA PHE A 338 30.77 -25.43 20.35
C PHE A 338 29.65 -24.97 21.29
N ILE A 339 28.40 -25.11 20.83
CA ILE A 339 27.20 -24.80 21.62
C ILE A 339 26.41 -26.10 21.77
N TYR A 340 26.18 -26.50 23.03
CA TYR A 340 25.37 -27.66 23.32
C TYR A 340 23.88 -27.35 23.08
N HIS A 341 23.15 -28.31 22.51
CA HIS A 341 21.73 -28.18 22.24
C HIS A 341 20.98 -29.45 22.63
N GLU A 342 20.03 -29.36 23.55
CA GLU A 342 19.28 -30.52 24.07
C GLU A 342 18.29 -31.10 23.05
N LEU A 343 17.74 -30.24 22.20
CA LEU A 343 16.62 -30.59 21.30
C LEU A 343 17.05 -31.03 19.89
N GLY A 344 18.36 -31.05 19.61
CA GLY A 344 18.88 -31.41 18.30
C GLY A 344 19.58 -32.75 18.37
N GLY A 345 18.92 -33.82 17.90
CA GLY A 345 19.45 -35.19 17.83
C GLY A 345 20.69 -35.39 16.94
N ASN A 346 21.57 -34.39 16.83
CA ASN A 346 22.86 -34.51 16.20
C ASN A 346 23.82 -35.22 17.14
N VAL A 347 24.12 -36.44 16.75
CA VAL A 347 25.09 -37.29 17.40
C VAL A 347 26.44 -36.95 16.81
N PHE A 348 27.39 -36.58 17.67
CA PHE A 348 28.79 -36.57 17.28
C PHE A 348 29.17 -37.95 16.73
N TYR A 349 29.77 -37.99 15.55
CA TYR A 349 30.34 -39.23 15.03
C TYR A 349 31.83 -39.24 15.34
N VAL A 350 32.21 -40.12 16.26
CA VAL A 350 33.60 -40.27 16.71
C VAL A 350 34.14 -41.57 16.16
N ASN A 351 35.33 -41.53 15.55
CA ASN A 351 36.03 -42.72 15.09
C ASN A 351 37.50 -42.69 15.54
N ALA A 352 38.00 -43.82 16.03
CA ALA A 352 39.43 -44.08 16.16
C ALA A 352 39.88 -44.94 14.97
N GLY A 353 40.56 -44.32 14.00
CA GLY A 353 40.81 -44.94 12.71
C GLY A 353 39.49 -45.30 11.99
N ALA A 354 39.28 -46.58 11.71
CA ALA A 354 38.06 -47.10 11.08
C ALA A 354 36.97 -47.51 12.10
N PHE A 355 37.25 -47.41 13.40
CA PHE A 355 36.39 -47.96 14.45
C PHE A 355 35.51 -46.86 15.06
N PRO A 356 34.17 -46.99 15.01
CA PRO A 356 33.28 -46.04 15.64
C PRO A 356 33.38 -46.13 17.16
N LEU A 357 33.38 -44.98 17.83
CA LEU A 357 33.35 -44.84 19.28
C LEU A 357 32.01 -44.23 19.68
N PRO A 358 31.07 -45.01 20.22
CA PRO A 358 29.76 -44.49 20.61
C PRO A 358 29.90 -43.40 21.66
N VAL A 359 29.30 -42.24 21.37
CA VAL A 359 29.28 -41.11 22.30
C VAL A 359 28.31 -41.41 23.45
N THR A 360 28.84 -41.41 24.66
CA THR A 360 28.09 -41.68 25.88
C THR A 360 27.40 -40.41 26.39
N ALA A 361 28.06 -39.26 26.29
CA ALA A 361 27.49 -37.99 26.69
C ALA A 361 28.11 -36.81 25.95
N THR A 362 27.35 -35.72 25.85
CA THR A 362 27.82 -34.40 25.44
C THR A 362 27.25 -33.39 26.41
N ARG A 363 28.10 -32.70 27.19
CA ARG A 363 27.68 -31.71 28.20
C ARG A 363 28.78 -30.68 28.38
N ASP A 364 28.43 -29.40 28.54
CA ASP A 364 29.36 -28.33 28.91
C ASP A 364 30.62 -28.24 28.03
N GLY A 365 30.45 -28.37 26.72
CA GLY A 365 31.57 -28.36 25.77
C GLY A 365 32.46 -29.61 25.82
N LYS A 366 32.04 -30.67 26.51
CA LYS A 366 32.76 -31.95 26.59
C LYS A 366 32.02 -33.02 25.80
N LEU A 367 32.80 -33.83 25.11
CA LEU A 367 32.37 -35.04 24.44
C LEU A 367 32.96 -36.24 25.19
N ILE A 368 32.12 -37.18 25.62
CA ILE A 368 32.52 -38.32 26.43
C ILE A 368 32.15 -39.62 25.71
N PHE A 369 33.11 -40.53 25.59
CA PHE A 369 32.93 -41.87 25.01
C PHE A 369 33.86 -42.89 25.66
N ALA A 370 33.48 -44.17 25.64
CA ALA A 370 34.35 -45.25 26.09
C ALA A 370 35.30 -45.69 24.97
N LEU A 371 36.61 -45.75 25.25
CA LEU A 371 37.64 -45.98 24.25
C LEU A 371 37.45 -47.29 23.48
N ASN A 372 37.05 -48.37 24.16
CA ASN A 372 36.92 -49.68 23.54
C ASN A 372 35.61 -50.40 23.87
N GLN A 373 34.50 -49.67 23.92
CA GLN A 373 33.18 -50.26 24.17
C GLN A 373 32.83 -51.41 23.21
N LEU A 374 33.34 -51.35 21.98
CA LEU A 374 33.08 -52.34 20.94
C LEU A 374 34.17 -53.44 20.82
N GLY A 375 35.22 -53.40 21.65
CA GLY A 375 36.28 -54.42 21.66
C GLY A 375 37.21 -54.42 20.44
N ASN A 376 37.15 -53.39 19.60
CA ASN A 376 37.84 -53.34 18.30
C ASN A 376 39.25 -52.72 18.36
N LEU A 377 39.55 -51.91 19.37
CA LEU A 377 40.87 -51.31 19.54
C LEU A 377 41.81 -52.30 20.24
N GLN A 378 43.09 -52.32 19.86
CA GLN A 378 44.09 -53.23 20.43
C GLN A 378 45.13 -52.44 21.26
N PRO A 379 45.54 -52.93 22.45
CA PRO A 379 46.59 -52.29 23.23
C PRO A 379 47.91 -52.26 22.46
N GLY A 380 48.66 -51.17 22.60
CA GLY A 380 49.94 -50.94 21.91
C GLY A 380 49.82 -50.22 20.57
N ASN A 381 48.61 -50.12 19.99
CA ASN A 381 48.36 -49.41 18.74
C ASN A 381 48.02 -47.93 18.97
N SER A 382 48.19 -47.14 17.90
CA SER A 382 47.83 -45.73 17.85
C SER A 382 46.81 -45.48 16.75
N TYR A 383 45.74 -44.75 17.06
CA TYR A 383 44.62 -44.50 16.14
C TYR A 383 44.34 -43.00 16.00
N PRO A 384 44.26 -42.44 14.78
CA PRO A 384 43.84 -41.04 14.62
C PRO A 384 42.38 -40.89 15.09
N LEU A 385 42.09 -39.87 15.88
CA LEU A 385 40.72 -39.58 16.31
C LEU A 385 40.08 -38.60 15.32
N LYS A 386 38.97 -39.03 14.71
CA LYS A 386 38.17 -38.22 13.80
C LYS A 386 36.81 -37.96 14.44
N ILE A 387 36.47 -36.69 14.61
CA ILE A 387 35.22 -36.24 15.21
C ILE A 387 34.45 -35.45 14.15
N SER A 388 33.20 -35.83 13.88
CA SER A 388 32.31 -35.10 12.97
C SER A 388 31.09 -34.55 13.71
N TYR A 389 30.72 -33.31 13.40
CA TYR A 389 29.51 -32.65 13.89
C TYR A 389 28.99 -31.67 12.83
N GLY A 390 27.77 -31.92 12.34
CA GLY A 390 27.19 -31.22 11.20
C GLY A 390 28.10 -31.28 9.95
N PRO A 391 28.45 -30.16 9.31
CA PRO A 391 29.27 -30.14 8.10
C PRO A 391 30.77 -30.32 8.40
N HIS A 392 31.17 -30.28 9.67
CA HIS A 392 32.57 -30.21 10.05
C HIS A 392 33.09 -31.56 10.52
N THR A 393 34.29 -31.90 10.05
CA THR A 393 35.07 -33.01 10.58
C THR A 393 36.45 -32.53 10.98
N VAL A 394 36.82 -32.80 12.23
CA VAL A 394 38.13 -32.49 12.79
C VAL A 394 38.86 -33.79 13.10
N THR A 395 40.11 -33.89 12.64
CA THR A 395 41.01 -35.00 12.98
C THR A 395 42.08 -34.49 13.94
N THR A 396 42.36 -35.24 14.99
CA THR A 396 43.44 -34.89 15.93
C THR A 396 44.81 -34.96 15.25
N THR A 397 45.71 -34.08 15.64
CA THR A 397 47.12 -34.12 15.20
C THR A 397 47.86 -35.30 15.80
N GLU A 398 47.55 -35.64 17.06
CA GLU A 398 48.11 -36.79 17.76
C GLU A 398 47.13 -37.97 17.73
N SER A 399 47.66 -39.16 17.49
CA SER A 399 46.89 -40.40 17.54
C SER A 399 46.61 -40.81 18.99
N LEU A 400 45.42 -41.34 19.25
CA LEU A 400 45.07 -41.99 20.50
C LEU A 400 45.91 -43.26 20.66
N LYS A 401 46.82 -43.27 21.63
CA LYS A 401 47.62 -44.44 21.97
C LYS A 401 46.90 -45.26 23.04
N VAL A 402 46.53 -46.50 22.71
CA VAL A 402 45.86 -47.41 23.64
C VAL A 402 46.93 -48.15 24.43
N VAL A 403 46.94 -48.01 25.76
CA VAL A 403 47.81 -48.77 26.65
C VAL A 403 47.03 -49.84 27.41
N LYS A 404 47.75 -50.86 27.90
CA LYS A 404 47.15 -51.98 28.66
C LYS A 404 46.61 -51.52 30.01
#